data_AF-A0A4W5NV13-F1
#
_entry.id   AF-A0A4W5NV13-F1
#
_cell.length_a   1.000
_cell.length_b   1.000
_cell.length_c   1.000
_cell.angle_alpha   90.00
_cell.angle_beta   90.00
_cell.angle_gamma   90.00
#
_symmetry.space_group_name_H-M   'P 1'
#
loop_
_entity.id
_entity.type
_entity.pdbx_description
1 polymer ?
#
loop_
_entity_poly.entity_id
_entity_poly.type
_entity_poly.pdbx_seq_one_letter_code
_entity_poly.pdbx_strand_id
1 'polypeptide(L)'
;MGFEEMYNIKEECPTTVLKKNEYTIISPKQNIVRIWNLFIALTSLVAVTVSLFELFFNSAIPVVVGIRYCLDVIFVLNIISRFYIGYESNGVVIIDSKPVQRKYLRTWFIMDLLAVLPFETLRYASPELHFMHINRCLRVLRLFDIISSFGKEPDTNKIHVAVLNSFSIVVLCVQVSACAW
;
A
#
# COMPACT_ATOMS: atom_id res chain seq x y z
N MET A 1 28.99 1.85 -43.46
CA MET A 1 27.55 1.51 -43.39
C MET A 1 27.34 0.74 -42.09
N GLY A 2 27.23 1.40 -40.93
CA GLY A 2 27.19 0.65 -39.67
C GLY A 2 27.50 1.38 -38.35
N PHE A 3 27.11 2.65 -38.18
CA PHE A 3 27.06 3.27 -36.84
C PHE A 3 25.90 4.27 -36.70
N GLU A 4 25.56 5.00 -37.78
CA GLU A 4 24.40 5.90 -37.81
C GLU A 4 23.05 5.17 -37.83
N GLU A 5 22.95 3.97 -38.42
CA GLU A 5 21.71 3.17 -38.38
C GLU A 5 21.36 2.67 -36.97
N MET A 6 22.35 2.40 -36.11
CA MET A 6 22.08 1.99 -34.72
C MET A 6 21.57 3.13 -33.83
N TYR A 7 21.86 4.39 -34.18
CA TYR A 7 21.30 5.54 -33.46
C TYR A 7 19.83 5.78 -33.87
N ASN A 8 19.53 5.65 -35.17
CA ASN A 8 18.17 5.81 -35.70
C ASN A 8 17.19 4.73 -35.17
N ILE A 9 17.64 3.50 -34.93
CA ILE A 9 16.78 2.45 -34.37
C ILE A 9 16.41 2.72 -32.90
N LYS A 10 17.20 3.54 -32.18
CA LYS A 10 16.91 3.85 -30.76
C LYS A 10 15.98 5.06 -30.59
N GLU A 11 15.89 5.93 -31.60
CA GLU A 11 14.86 6.98 -31.66
C GLU A 11 13.48 6.44 -32.05
N GLU A 12 13.42 5.25 -32.63
CA GLU A 12 12.17 4.55 -32.94
C GLU A 12 11.68 3.72 -31.73
N CYS A 13 11.64 4.35 -30.55
CA CYS A 13 10.69 3.90 -29.54
C CYS A 13 9.31 4.24 -30.08
N PRO A 14 8.42 3.25 -30.35
CA PRO A 14 7.11 3.52 -30.92
C PRO A 14 6.28 4.31 -29.92
N THR A 15 6.38 5.63 -30.02
CA THR A 15 5.65 6.65 -29.26
C THR A 15 4.22 6.80 -29.80
N THR A 16 3.65 5.73 -30.35
CA THR A 16 2.44 5.78 -31.18
C THR A 16 1.49 4.59 -31.01
N VAL A 17 1.28 4.09 -29.79
CA VAL A 17 -0.03 3.57 -29.35
C VAL A 17 -0.06 3.73 -27.82
N LEU A 18 -0.66 4.78 -27.24
CA LEU A 18 -2.06 4.78 -26.81
C LEU A 18 -2.64 6.20 -26.94
N LYS A 19 -3.42 6.43 -27.99
CA LYS A 19 -4.22 7.65 -28.17
C LYS A 19 -5.64 7.40 -27.66
N LYS A 20 -6.07 8.26 -26.72
CA LYS A 20 -7.42 8.82 -26.52
C LYS A 20 -8.41 8.14 -25.53
N ASN A 21 -8.71 8.92 -24.48
CA ASN A 21 -9.79 8.88 -23.47
C ASN A 21 -9.75 7.69 -22.48
N GLU A 22 -9.76 7.86 -21.15
CA GLU A 22 -10.42 8.86 -20.30
C GLU A 22 -9.55 9.27 -19.09
N TYR A 23 -9.82 10.46 -18.59
CA TYR A 23 -9.12 11.27 -17.58
C TYR A 23 -9.07 10.70 -16.15
N THR A 24 -9.25 9.38 -15.99
CA THR A 24 -9.56 8.78 -14.68
C THR A 24 -8.36 8.08 -14.03
N ILE A 25 -7.25 7.91 -14.75
CA ILE A 25 -6.13 7.08 -14.29
C ILE A 25 -4.90 7.95 -14.04
N ILE A 26 -4.46 7.94 -12.80
CA ILE A 26 -3.40 8.81 -12.30
C ILE A 26 -2.06 8.11 -12.54
N SER A 27 -1.11 8.84 -13.16
CA SER A 27 0.24 8.32 -13.39
C SER A 27 0.95 8.09 -12.04
N PRO A 28 1.58 6.91 -11.83
CA PRO A 28 2.23 6.57 -10.56
C PRO A 28 3.39 7.48 -10.19
N LYS A 29 3.97 8.19 -11.18
CA LYS A 29 5.09 9.12 -10.98
C LYS A 29 4.67 10.50 -10.45
N GLN A 30 3.37 10.74 -10.28
CA GLN A 30 2.90 12.02 -9.75
C GLN A 30 3.19 12.15 -8.25
N ASN A 31 3.64 13.35 -7.84
CA ASN A 31 3.87 13.67 -6.43
C ASN A 31 2.63 13.46 -5.56
N ILE A 32 1.42 13.60 -6.11
CA ILE A 32 0.18 13.39 -5.36
C ILE A 32 -0.01 11.92 -4.95
N VAL A 33 0.36 10.98 -5.84
CA VAL A 33 0.33 9.54 -5.55
C VAL A 33 1.39 9.19 -4.51
N ARG A 34 2.57 9.82 -4.59
CA ARG A 34 3.63 9.67 -3.58
C ARG A 34 3.18 10.16 -2.21
N ILE A 35 2.59 11.35 -2.12
CA ILE A 35 2.04 11.90 -0.86
C ILE A 35 0.93 11.02 -0.31
N TRP A 36 0.01 10.56 -1.18
CA TRP A 36 -1.04 9.62 -0.79
C TRP A 36 -0.46 8.32 -0.22
N ASN A 37 0.52 7.72 -0.89
CA ASN A 37 1.19 6.51 -0.40
C ASN A 37 1.89 6.71 0.95
N LEU A 38 2.52 7.86 1.17
CA LEU A 38 3.12 8.21 2.47
C LEU A 38 2.05 8.38 3.55
N PHE A 39 0.92 9.01 3.22
CA PHE A 39 -0.22 9.14 4.13
C PHE A 39 -0.80 7.77 4.51
N ILE A 40 -0.94 6.85 3.56
CA ILE A 40 -1.39 5.47 3.82
C ILE A 40 -0.36 4.68 4.65
N ALA A 41 0.93 4.88 4.43
CA ALA A 41 1.96 4.28 5.27
C ALA A 41 1.87 4.77 6.73
N LEU A 42 1.69 6.09 6.94
CA LEU A 42 1.54 6.67 8.28
C LEU A 42 0.28 6.15 9.00
N THR A 43 -0.87 6.14 8.31
CA THR A 43 -2.12 5.61 8.88
C THR A 43 -2.01 4.12 9.22
N SER A 44 -1.22 3.35 8.46
CA SER A 44 -0.94 1.94 8.76
C SER A 44 -0.16 1.78 10.07
N LEU A 45 0.83 2.63 10.36
CA LEU A 45 1.57 2.62 11.64
C LEU A 45 0.66 2.98 12.82
N VAL A 46 -0.18 4.01 12.67
CA VAL A 46 -1.16 4.39 13.69
C VAL A 46 -2.16 3.26 13.94
N ALA A 47 -2.64 2.60 12.89
CA ALA A 47 -3.58 1.49 13.01
C ALA A 47 -3.01 0.30 13.80
N VAL A 48 -1.74 -0.07 13.57
CA VAL A 48 -1.05 -1.11 14.34
C VAL A 48 -0.94 -0.70 15.80
N THR A 49 -0.60 0.56 16.07
CA THR A 49 -0.47 1.10 17.42
C THR A 49 -1.77 1.03 18.21
N VAL A 50 -2.86 1.51 17.61
CA VAL A 50 -4.21 1.46 18.18
C VAL A 50 -4.62 0.02 18.45
N SER A 51 -4.29 -0.89 17.55
CA SER A 51 -4.63 -2.31 17.67
C SER A 51 -3.90 -3.00 18.82
N LEU A 52 -2.60 -2.71 18.97
CA LEU A 52 -1.80 -3.22 20.09
C LEU A 52 -2.29 -2.64 21.43
N PHE A 53 -2.66 -1.37 21.45
CA PHE A 53 -3.25 -0.75 22.64
C PHE A 53 -4.56 -1.43 23.04
N GLU A 54 -5.48 -1.67 22.11
CA GLU A 54 -6.74 -2.39 22.38
C GLU A 54 -6.48 -3.81 22.91
N LEU A 55 -5.50 -4.52 22.35
CA LEU A 55 -5.13 -5.88 22.75
C LEU A 55 -4.63 -5.93 24.20
N PHE A 56 -3.73 -5.02 24.57
CA PHE A 56 -3.06 -5.05 25.87
C PHE A 56 -3.87 -4.47 27.00
N PHE A 57 -4.48 -3.31 26.76
CA PHE A 57 -5.24 -2.63 27.80
C PHE A 57 -6.66 -3.18 27.93
N ASN A 58 -7.09 -4.10 27.03
CA ASN A 58 -8.45 -4.64 26.93
C ASN A 58 -9.53 -3.55 27.09
N SER A 59 -9.20 -2.34 26.62
CA SER A 59 -9.92 -1.12 26.92
C SER A 59 -10.59 -0.64 25.65
N ALA A 60 -11.89 -0.93 25.53
CA ALA A 60 -12.74 -0.44 24.46
C ALA A 60 -13.15 1.03 24.74
N ILE A 61 -12.16 1.93 24.79
CA ILE A 61 -12.41 3.36 24.97
C ILE A 61 -13.16 3.84 23.71
N PRO A 62 -14.35 4.48 23.84
CA PRO A 62 -15.16 4.87 22.69
C PRO A 62 -14.41 5.70 21.64
N VAL A 63 -13.52 6.58 22.10
CA VAL A 63 -12.67 7.40 21.22
C VAL A 63 -11.70 6.56 20.39
N VAL A 64 -11.07 5.55 21.00
CA VAL A 64 -10.12 4.64 20.33
C VAL A 64 -10.86 3.79 19.29
N VAL A 65 -12.03 3.29 19.65
CA VAL A 65 -12.92 2.56 18.74
C VAL A 65 -13.33 3.44 17.55
N GLY A 66 -13.67 4.71 17.79
CA GLY A 66 -13.97 5.68 16.74
C GLY A 66 -12.80 5.90 15.78
N ILE A 67 -11.59 6.14 16.32
CA ILE A 67 -10.36 6.29 15.52
C ILE A 67 -10.11 5.04 14.67
N ARG A 68 -10.31 3.86 15.25
CA ARG A 68 -10.13 2.60 14.55
C ARG A 68 -11.04 2.48 13.34
N TYR A 69 -12.34 2.75 13.48
CA TYR A 69 -13.27 2.74 12.35
C TYR A 69 -12.89 3.77 11.28
N CYS A 70 -12.44 4.97 11.67
CA CYS A 70 -11.95 5.96 10.72
C CYS A 70 -10.75 5.44 9.91
N LEU A 71 -9.79 4.77 10.55
CA LEU A 71 -8.62 4.18 9.88
C LEU A 71 -9.04 3.06 8.91
N ASP A 72 -10.01 2.24 9.29
CA ASP A 72 -10.55 1.19 8.42
C ASP A 72 -11.20 1.79 7.15
N VAL A 73 -11.96 2.88 7.29
CA VAL A 73 -12.55 3.61 6.14
C VAL A 73 -11.48 4.20 5.22
N ILE A 74 -10.43 4.81 5.77
CA ILE A 74 -9.30 5.33 4.97
C ILE A 74 -8.65 4.21 4.16
N PHE A 75 -8.51 3.02 4.75
CA PHE A 75 -7.92 1.88 4.07
C PHE A 75 -8.83 1.33 2.95
N VAL A 76 -10.15 1.34 3.13
CA VAL A 76 -11.11 1.03 2.06
C VAL A 76 -10.96 2.01 0.90
N LEU A 77 -10.86 3.32 1.20
CA LEU A 77 -10.62 4.34 0.17
C LEU A 77 -9.30 4.10 -0.56
N ASN A 78 -8.25 3.67 0.14
CA ASN A 78 -6.98 3.31 -0.49
C ASN A 78 -7.14 2.14 -1.48
N ILE A 79 -7.89 1.09 -1.14
CA ILE A 79 -8.18 -0.02 -2.05
C ILE A 79 -8.86 0.50 -3.32
N ILE A 80 -9.84 1.38 -3.16
CA ILE A 80 -10.55 2.00 -4.29
C ILE A 80 -9.56 2.81 -5.14
N SER A 81 -8.75 3.68 -4.53
CA SER A 81 -7.73 4.48 -5.21
C SER A 81 -6.72 3.62 -6.00
N ARG A 82 -6.37 2.43 -5.49
CA ARG A 82 -5.45 1.51 -6.16
C ARG A 82 -5.99 0.95 -7.49
N PHE A 83 -7.30 0.92 -7.69
CA PHE A 83 -7.87 0.58 -9.00
C PHE A 83 -7.69 1.69 -10.05
N TYR A 84 -7.40 2.92 -9.61
CA TYR A 84 -7.23 4.11 -10.47
C TYR A 84 -5.76 4.55 -10.61
N ILE A 85 -4.84 3.96 -9.84
CA ILE A 85 -3.40 4.26 -9.94
C ILE A 85 -2.75 3.22 -10.87
N GLY A 86 -2.11 3.71 -11.94
CA GLY A 86 -1.39 2.85 -12.88
C GLY A 86 -0.16 2.17 -12.25
N TYR A 87 0.39 1.15 -12.92
CA TYR A 87 1.62 0.48 -12.48
C TYR A 87 2.71 0.53 -13.55
N GLU A 88 3.97 0.52 -13.10
CA GLU A 88 5.12 0.42 -13.99
C GLU A 88 5.53 -1.05 -14.16
N SER A 89 5.79 -1.47 -15.39
CA SER A 89 6.28 -2.80 -15.72
C SER A 89 7.36 -2.69 -16.79
N ASN A 90 8.57 -3.15 -16.48
CA ASN A 90 9.71 -3.15 -17.40
C ASN A 90 10.01 -1.76 -18.02
N GLY A 91 9.89 -0.69 -17.23
CA GLY A 91 10.13 0.69 -17.70
C GLY A 91 8.99 1.32 -18.49
N VAL A 92 7.89 0.60 -18.73
CA VAL A 92 6.68 1.12 -19.38
C VAL A 92 5.61 1.36 -18.33
N VAL A 93 5.04 2.57 -18.31
CA VAL A 93 3.91 2.93 -17.43
C VAL A 93 2.63 2.47 -18.12
N ILE A 94 1.95 1.48 -17.53
CA ILE A 94 0.68 0.97 -18.03
C ILE A 94 -0.44 1.74 -17.33
N ILE A 95 -1.16 2.54 -18.11
CA ILE A 95 -2.25 3.42 -17.65
C ILE A 95 -3.62 2.81 -18.02
N ASP A 96 -3.67 1.65 -18.65
CA ASP A 96 -4.95 1.02 -19.01
C ASP A 96 -5.66 0.43 -17.77
N SER A 97 -6.93 0.80 -17.55
CA SER A 97 -7.72 0.35 -16.38
C SER A 97 -7.88 -1.16 -16.30
N LYS A 98 -8.22 -1.83 -17.41
CA LYS A 98 -8.46 -3.28 -17.44
C LYS A 98 -7.25 -4.13 -17.00
N PRO A 99 -6.03 -3.94 -17.53
CA PRO A 99 -4.87 -4.69 -17.06
C PRO A 99 -4.44 -4.30 -15.64
N VAL A 100 -4.57 -3.02 -15.24
CA VAL A 100 -4.31 -2.57 -13.85
C VAL A 100 -5.21 -3.32 -12.87
N GLN A 101 -6.52 -3.32 -13.11
CA GLN A 101 -7.50 -4.01 -12.26
C GLN A 101 -7.24 -5.51 -12.23
N ARG A 102 -7.01 -6.16 -13.39
CA ARG A 102 -6.77 -7.62 -13.44
C ARG A 102 -5.50 -8.03 -12.70
N LYS A 103 -4.41 -7.26 -12.84
CA LYS A 103 -3.16 -7.53 -12.12
C LYS A 103 -3.36 -7.34 -10.61
N TYR A 104 -3.98 -6.23 -10.20
CA TYR A 104 -4.25 -5.93 -8.80
C TYR A 104 -5.15 -6.99 -8.14
N LEU A 105 -6.23 -7.41 -8.81
CA LEU A 105 -7.13 -8.47 -8.35
C LEU A 105 -6.41 -9.79 -8.11
N ARG A 106 -5.40 -10.11 -8.95
CA ARG A 106 -4.67 -11.39 -8.87
C ARG A 106 -3.61 -11.42 -7.78
N THR A 107 -2.91 -10.31 -7.52
CA THR A 107 -1.75 -10.32 -6.62
C THR A 107 -2.03 -9.75 -5.23
N TRP A 108 -2.89 -8.74 -5.14
CA TRP A 108 -2.88 -7.84 -3.99
C TRP A 108 -4.26 -7.58 -3.38
N PHE A 109 -5.32 -7.68 -4.18
CA PHE A 109 -6.68 -7.45 -3.71
C PHE A 109 -7.11 -8.41 -2.60
N ILE A 110 -6.76 -9.70 -2.69
CA ILE A 110 -7.13 -10.68 -1.65
C ILE A 110 -6.50 -10.31 -0.32
N MET A 111 -5.21 -9.93 -0.32
CA MET A 111 -4.51 -9.49 0.90
C MET A 111 -5.10 -8.19 1.46
N ASP A 112 -5.45 -7.24 0.58
CA ASP A 112 -6.06 -5.96 1.00
C ASP A 112 -7.46 -6.15 1.55
N LEU A 113 -8.25 -7.04 0.94
CA LEU A 113 -9.59 -7.39 1.41
C LEU A 113 -9.52 -8.05 2.79
N LEU A 114 -8.63 -9.02 2.97
CA LEU A 114 -8.40 -9.67 4.26
C LEU A 114 -7.93 -8.65 5.33
N ALA A 115 -7.18 -7.62 4.97
CA ALA A 115 -6.72 -6.60 5.91
C ALA A 115 -7.85 -5.67 6.43
N VAL A 116 -8.91 -5.49 5.63
CA VAL A 116 -10.07 -4.62 5.92
C VAL A 116 -11.20 -5.35 6.62
N LEU A 117 -11.31 -6.66 6.46
CA LEU A 117 -12.44 -7.41 7.01
C LEU A 117 -12.54 -7.22 8.54
N PRO A 118 -13.72 -6.84 9.06
CA PRO A 118 -13.93 -6.63 10.50
C PRO A 118 -14.07 -7.99 11.20
N PHE A 119 -12.99 -8.78 11.26
CA PHE A 119 -12.98 -10.11 11.88
C PHE A 119 -13.39 -10.11 13.36
N GLU A 120 -13.34 -8.96 14.04
CA GLU A 120 -13.92 -8.80 15.38
C GLU A 120 -15.42 -9.04 15.43
N THR A 121 -16.16 -8.73 14.36
CA THR A 121 -17.61 -8.98 14.31
C THR A 121 -17.92 -10.47 14.22
N LEU A 122 -17.00 -11.25 13.63
CA LEU A 122 -17.07 -12.70 13.61
C LEU A 122 -16.97 -13.31 15.02
N ARG A 123 -16.44 -12.57 16.02
CA ARG A 123 -16.43 -12.99 17.42
C ARG A 123 -17.81 -13.25 17.97
N TYR A 124 -18.77 -12.42 17.60
CA TYR A 124 -20.15 -12.56 18.04
C TYR A 124 -20.82 -13.80 17.44
N ALA A 125 -20.35 -14.26 16.27
CA ALA A 125 -20.88 -15.44 15.60
C ALA A 125 -20.14 -16.74 16.00
N SER A 126 -18.83 -16.66 16.27
CA SER A 126 -17.97 -17.82 16.55
C SER A 126 -16.84 -17.44 17.53
N PRO A 127 -17.00 -17.70 18.84
CA PRO A 127 -16.01 -17.32 19.86
C PRO A 127 -14.73 -18.15 19.84
N GLU A 128 -14.72 -19.30 19.16
CA GLU A 128 -13.58 -20.25 19.05
C GLU A 128 -12.41 -19.73 18.17
N LEU A 129 -12.61 -18.65 17.42
CA LEU A 129 -11.60 -18.11 16.50
C LEU A 129 -10.62 -17.18 17.23
N HIS A 130 -9.48 -17.71 17.67
CA HIS A 130 -8.40 -16.95 18.34
C HIS A 130 -7.59 -16.01 17.43
N PHE A 131 -7.79 -16.02 16.11
CA PHE A 131 -6.94 -15.30 15.14
C PHE A 131 -7.39 -13.85 14.80
N MET A 132 -8.15 -13.20 15.69
CA MET A 132 -8.95 -12.00 15.37
C MET A 132 -8.19 -10.76 14.92
N HIS A 133 -6.91 -10.63 15.25
CA HIS A 133 -6.11 -9.45 14.91
C HIS A 133 -5.13 -9.67 13.76
N ILE A 134 -5.08 -10.86 13.15
CA ILE A 134 -4.15 -11.16 12.03
C ILE A 134 -4.40 -10.23 10.85
N ASN A 135 -5.66 -9.89 10.57
CA ASN A 135 -6.03 -8.90 9.55
C ASN A 135 -5.31 -7.55 9.74
N ARG A 136 -5.05 -7.16 10.99
CA ARG A 136 -4.38 -5.90 11.32
C ARG A 136 -2.89 -5.99 11.05
N CYS A 137 -2.28 -7.16 11.25
CA CYS A 137 -0.90 -7.45 10.87
C CYS A 137 -0.70 -7.44 9.35
N LEU A 138 -1.71 -7.84 8.56
CA LEU A 138 -1.64 -7.75 7.08
C LEU A 138 -1.43 -6.32 6.59
N ARG A 139 -1.81 -5.31 7.37
CA ARG A 139 -1.57 -3.88 7.04
C ARG A 139 -0.08 -3.53 7.06
N VAL A 140 0.74 -4.23 7.85
CA VAL A 140 2.20 -4.05 7.88
C VAL A 140 2.83 -4.46 6.56
N LEU A 141 2.30 -5.50 5.90
CA LEU A 141 2.75 -5.91 4.57
C LEU A 141 2.59 -4.79 3.55
N ARG A 142 1.58 -3.92 3.71
CA ARG A 142 1.43 -2.73 2.87
C ARG A 142 2.45 -1.66 3.10
N LEU A 143 2.82 -1.43 4.34
CA LEU A 143 3.89 -0.51 4.64
C LEU A 143 5.19 -0.96 3.94
N PHE A 144 5.55 -2.24 4.04
CA PHE A 144 6.71 -2.78 3.35
C PHE A 144 6.60 -2.73 1.82
N ASP A 145 5.43 -3.05 1.25
CA ASP A 145 5.20 -2.97 -0.20
C ASP A 145 5.38 -1.53 -0.73
N ILE A 146 4.80 -0.54 -0.04
CA ILE A 146 4.91 0.88 -0.39
C ILE A 146 6.37 1.34 -0.32
N ILE A 147 7.07 1.02 0.78
CA ILE A 147 8.48 1.39 0.97
C ILE A 147 9.37 0.71 -0.08
N SER A 148 9.14 -0.57 -0.36
CA SER A 148 9.87 -1.31 -1.40
C SER A 148 9.61 -0.77 -2.80
N SER A 149 8.43 -0.21 -3.05
CA SER A 149 8.08 0.43 -4.31
C SER A 149 8.86 1.72 -4.51
N PHE A 150 9.04 2.53 -3.45
CA PHE A 150 9.90 3.73 -3.49
C PHE A 150 11.38 3.41 -3.72
N GLY A 151 11.86 2.28 -3.22
CA GLY A 151 13.25 1.84 -3.42
C GLY A 151 13.60 1.43 -4.85
N LYS A 152 12.59 1.17 -5.70
CA LYS A 152 12.76 0.79 -7.11
C LYS A 152 12.86 1.98 -8.05
N GLU A 153 12.54 3.19 -7.59
CA GLU A 153 12.60 4.40 -8.39
C GLU A 153 14.07 4.88 -8.55
N PRO A 154 14.57 5.10 -9.77
CA PRO A 154 15.98 5.47 -10.00
C PRO A 154 16.35 6.87 -9.48
N ASP A 155 15.38 7.79 -9.46
CA ASP A 155 15.58 9.19 -9.05
C ASP A 155 15.44 9.40 -7.52
N THR A 156 15.03 8.35 -6.78
CA THR A 156 14.80 8.46 -5.34
C THR A 156 16.09 8.18 -4.58
N ASN A 157 16.42 9.06 -3.61
CA ASN A 157 17.58 8.84 -2.74
C ASN A 157 17.37 7.55 -1.91
N LYS A 158 18.12 6.50 -2.24
CA LYS A 158 18.04 5.18 -1.59
C LYS A 158 18.25 5.27 -0.08
N ILE A 159 19.01 6.25 0.39
CA ILE A 159 19.24 6.51 1.81
C ILE A 159 17.93 6.88 2.51
N HIS A 160 17.10 7.76 1.94
CA HIS A 160 15.82 8.15 2.54
C HIS A 160 14.86 6.97 2.65
N VAL A 161 14.80 6.11 1.63
CA VAL A 161 13.95 4.91 1.64
C VAL A 161 14.43 3.91 2.69
N ALA A 162 15.75 3.69 2.79
CA ALA A 162 16.33 2.80 3.78
C ALA A 162 16.09 3.32 5.21
N VAL A 163 16.27 4.62 5.46
CA VAL A 163 16.00 5.24 6.77
C VAL A 163 14.53 5.12 7.14
N LEU A 164 13.61 5.40 6.20
CA LEU A 164 12.18 5.26 6.43
C LEU A 164 11.79 3.80 6.74
N ASN A 165 12.37 2.85 6.03
CA ASN A 165 12.17 1.42 6.27
C ASN A 165 12.65 1.02 7.67
N SER A 166 13.89 1.35 8.00
CA SER A 166 14.51 1.02 9.29
C SER A 166 13.75 1.68 10.44
N PHE A 167 13.35 2.94 10.29
CA PHE A 167 12.56 3.66 11.29
C PHE A 167 11.22 2.95 11.53
N SER A 168 10.50 2.58 10.45
CA SER A 168 9.23 1.89 10.57
C SER A 168 9.37 0.52 11.26
N ILE A 169 10.42 -0.23 10.95
CA ILE A 169 10.73 -1.51 11.62
C ILE A 169 11.02 -1.29 13.11
N VAL A 170 11.86 -0.31 13.46
CA VAL A 170 12.19 -0.02 14.86
C VAL A 170 10.94 0.37 15.65
N VAL A 171 10.07 1.21 15.09
CA VAL A 171 8.79 1.57 15.72
C VAL A 171 7.95 0.33 15.95
N LEU A 172 7.77 -0.53 14.95
CA LEU A 172 7.01 -1.77 15.10
C LEU A 172 7.61 -2.69 16.15
N CYS A 173 8.93 -2.86 16.18
CA CYS A 173 9.62 -3.68 17.18
C CYS A 173 9.44 -3.12 18.60
N VAL A 174 9.59 -1.81 18.77
CA VAL A 174 9.40 -1.14 20.07
C VAL A 174 7.96 -1.30 20.54
N GLN A 175 6.98 -1.12 19.65
CA GLN A 175 5.57 -1.36 19.95
C GLN A 175 5.34 -2.79 20.42
N VAL A 176 5.85 -3.77 19.68
CA VAL A 176 5.68 -5.20 20.01
C VAL A 176 6.41 -5.56 21.31
N SER A 177 7.61 -5.02 21.56
CA SER A 177 8.35 -5.28 22.79
C SER A 177 7.73 -4.63 24.01
N ALA A 178 7.20 -3.40 23.87
CA ALA A 178 6.48 -2.70 24.93
C ALA A 178 5.15 -3.38 25.27
N CYS A 179 4.60 -4.09 24.30
CA CYS A 179 3.44 -4.95 24.47
C CYS A 179 3.85 -6.29 25.12
N ALA A 180 4.94 -6.93 24.71
CA ALA A 180 5.33 -8.24 25.24
C ALA A 180 5.80 -8.25 26.71
N TRP A 181 6.03 -7.09 27.31
CA TRP A 181 6.52 -6.90 28.68
C TRP A 181 5.37 -6.61 29.65
#